data_AF-A0AAW0GAS5-F1
#
_entry.id   AF-A0AAW0GAS5-F1
#
_cell.length_a   1.000
_cell.length_b   1.000
_cell.length_c   1.000
_cell.angle_alpha   90.00
_cell.angle_beta   90.00
_cell.angle_gamma   90.00
#
_symmetry.space_group_name_H-M   'P 1'
#
loop_
_entity.id
_entity.type
_entity.pdbx_description
1 polymer ?
#
loop_
_entity_poly.entity_id
_entity_poly.type
_entity_poly.pdbx_seq_one_letter_code
_entity_poly.pdbx_strand_id
1 'polypeptide(L)'
;MEIKDPHPLLKINAVKQARPLTERSWTNIQGVVVSFMQEWANKRLATVRYERLEHRIGVLKSMMVWYRQDLGLLCPEVSDIVLFPDIREIMESPLASVDDVREPSALATSLFRKKIVELVIDQRQGKKKRLCDLIESATETHVPDDIDVLDLAISKAFVCCHCQATFHNITETTRDLLSHWCLYKARQRHKNDRETDLDYNDMATSITSRHPWSCDELKLQVELFKRIIHCYGEDSMLVTADVLDKKDIRLRCQVPACNRNPKTARLMFSWRAAVSEDQLVLADTPNLIDPYTQILHFVKRHPIMVKSEDHLKVLLTTADPTEAQQIVHLEAAVREEQHRSPSMLRYCLKCPEKRWHGPSSAVEKHCKNGKVIVIYNPSPTKHRH
;
A
#
# COMPACT_ATOMS: atom_id res chain seq x y z
N MET A 1 43.83 -2.23 -18.54
CA MET A 1 43.61 -2.93 -17.25
C MET A 1 44.94 -3.49 -16.81
N GLU A 2 45.55 -2.94 -15.77
CA GLU A 2 46.66 -3.61 -15.08
C GLU A 2 46.13 -4.89 -14.45
N ILE A 3 46.75 -6.04 -14.74
CA ILE A 3 46.47 -7.29 -14.04
C ILE A 3 47.09 -7.14 -12.65
N LYS A 4 46.31 -6.56 -11.71
CA LYS A 4 46.77 -6.27 -10.34
C LYS A 4 46.87 -7.51 -9.45
N ASP A 5 46.32 -8.64 -9.88
CA ASP A 5 46.39 -9.88 -9.12
C ASP A 5 47.54 -10.78 -9.61
N PRO A 6 48.47 -11.19 -8.73
CA PRO A 6 49.50 -12.16 -9.08
C PRO A 6 48.87 -13.45 -9.59
N HIS A 7 49.55 -14.13 -10.52
CA HIS A 7 49.07 -15.36 -11.16
C HIS A 7 48.54 -16.36 -10.10
N PRO A 8 47.34 -16.95 -10.27
CA PRO A 8 46.68 -17.74 -9.22
C PRO A 8 47.52 -18.88 -8.64
N LEU A 9 48.34 -19.52 -9.50
CA LEU A 9 49.29 -20.57 -9.11
C LEU A 9 50.31 -20.13 -8.05
N LEU A 10 50.59 -18.84 -7.92
CA LEU A 10 51.43 -18.29 -6.84
C LEU A 10 50.75 -18.39 -5.47
N LYS A 11 49.54 -18.93 -5.34
CA LYS A 11 48.95 -19.32 -4.05
C LYS A 11 49.38 -20.73 -3.62
N ILE A 12 49.87 -21.56 -4.54
CA ILE A 12 50.32 -22.92 -4.25
C ILE A 12 51.78 -22.89 -3.79
N ASN A 13 52.03 -23.18 -2.52
CA ASN A 13 53.39 -23.15 -1.95
C ASN A 13 54.36 -24.10 -2.66
N ALA A 14 53.87 -25.24 -3.14
CA ALA A 14 54.68 -26.20 -3.88
C ALA A 14 55.19 -25.67 -5.24
N VAL A 15 54.46 -24.74 -5.86
CA VAL A 15 54.84 -24.11 -7.14
C VAL A 15 55.85 -22.96 -6.94
N LYS A 16 55.99 -22.43 -5.72
CA LYS A 16 56.95 -21.36 -5.40
C LYS A 16 58.39 -21.84 -5.21
N GLN A 17 58.63 -23.14 -5.15
CA GLN A 17 59.96 -23.67 -4.86
C GLN A 17 60.91 -23.39 -6.03
N ALA A 18 62.04 -22.72 -5.77
CA ALA A 18 63.06 -22.41 -6.79
C ALA A 18 63.87 -23.64 -7.26
N ARG A 19 63.39 -24.86 -6.99
CA ARG A 19 64.08 -26.12 -7.35
C ARG A 19 63.65 -26.56 -8.76
N PRO A 20 64.54 -27.19 -9.53
CA PRO A 20 64.16 -27.80 -10.81
C PRO A 20 63.01 -28.78 -10.65
N LEU A 21 62.03 -28.72 -11.55
CA LEU A 21 60.90 -29.65 -11.57
C LEU A 21 61.38 -31.01 -12.11
N THR A 22 61.53 -31.98 -11.22
CA THR A 22 61.77 -33.40 -11.54
C THR A 22 60.45 -34.16 -11.68
N GLU A 23 60.46 -35.31 -12.36
CA GLU A 23 59.25 -36.16 -12.50
C GLU A 23 58.66 -36.52 -11.13
N ARG A 24 59.51 -36.95 -10.18
CA ARG A 24 59.10 -37.26 -8.81
C ARG A 24 58.46 -36.05 -8.11
N SER A 25 59.03 -34.86 -8.26
CA SER A 25 58.43 -33.65 -7.68
C SER A 25 57.13 -33.26 -8.38
N TRP A 26 57.02 -33.46 -9.70
CA TRP A 26 55.79 -33.21 -10.44
C TRP A 26 54.66 -34.13 -9.97
N THR A 27 54.89 -35.45 -9.93
CA THR A 27 53.90 -36.43 -9.43
C THR A 27 53.41 -36.08 -8.03
N ASN A 28 54.29 -35.60 -7.15
CA ASN A 28 53.93 -35.21 -5.79
C ASN A 28 53.04 -33.95 -5.72
N ILE A 29 53.18 -33.02 -6.66
CA ILE A 29 52.43 -31.75 -6.63
C ILE A 29 51.24 -31.73 -7.60
N GLN A 30 51.20 -32.65 -8.58
CA GLN A 30 50.21 -32.68 -9.65
C GLN A 30 48.79 -32.67 -9.10
N GLY A 31 48.47 -33.52 -8.11
CA GLY A 31 47.14 -33.57 -7.52
C GLY A 31 46.71 -32.24 -6.88
N VAL A 32 47.63 -31.57 -6.17
CA VAL A 32 47.39 -30.26 -5.56
C VAL A 32 47.16 -29.19 -6.62
N VAL A 33 47.98 -29.19 -7.68
CA VAL A 33 47.86 -28.23 -8.79
C VAL A 33 46.55 -28.43 -9.55
N VAL A 34 46.20 -29.67 -9.88
CA VAL A 34 44.95 -30.00 -10.59
C VAL A 34 43.73 -29.62 -9.76
N SER A 35 43.70 -29.98 -8.48
CA SER A 35 42.60 -29.60 -7.57
C SER A 35 42.44 -28.08 -7.48
N PHE A 36 43.56 -27.36 -7.31
CA PHE A 36 43.53 -25.89 -7.28
C PHE A 36 43.05 -25.28 -8.59
N MET A 37 43.52 -25.78 -9.73
CA MET A 37 43.10 -25.29 -11.04
C MET A 37 41.63 -25.57 -11.31
N GLN A 38 41.09 -26.70 -10.84
CA GLN A 38 39.68 -27.02 -10.93
C GLN A 38 38.83 -26.07 -10.07
N GLU A 39 39.22 -25.83 -8.82
CA GLU A 39 38.55 -24.86 -7.94
C GLU A 39 38.56 -23.46 -8.55
N TRP A 40 39.72 -23.03 -9.06
CA TRP A 40 39.86 -21.75 -9.74
C TRP A 40 39.00 -21.64 -11.00
N ALA A 41 38.96 -22.70 -11.81
CA ALA A 41 38.11 -22.76 -13.00
C ALA A 41 36.63 -22.65 -12.62
N ASN A 42 36.18 -23.39 -11.60
CA ASN A 42 34.81 -23.32 -11.09
C ASN A 42 34.46 -21.92 -10.59
N LYS A 43 35.35 -21.30 -9.79
CA LYS A 43 35.21 -19.93 -9.30
C LYS A 43 35.11 -18.91 -10.42
N ARG A 44 35.96 -19.02 -11.44
CA ARG A 44 35.91 -18.16 -12.62
C ARG A 44 34.60 -18.33 -13.38
N LEU A 45 34.16 -19.58 -13.61
CA LEU A 45 32.90 -19.87 -14.28
C LEU A 45 31.70 -19.32 -13.51
N ALA A 46 31.68 -19.44 -12.18
CA ALA A 46 30.65 -18.87 -11.32
C ALA A 46 30.61 -17.33 -11.42
N THR A 47 31.79 -16.68 -11.43
CA THR A 47 31.88 -15.22 -11.60
C THR A 47 31.33 -14.80 -12.97
N VAL A 48 31.75 -15.47 -14.05
CA VAL A 48 31.25 -15.20 -15.41
C VAL A 48 29.72 -15.42 -15.51
N ARG A 49 29.20 -16.46 -14.86
CA ARG A 49 27.75 -16.74 -14.79
C ARG A 49 27.02 -15.62 -14.05
N TYR A 50 27.53 -15.18 -12.89
CA TYR A 50 26.97 -14.09 -12.11
C TYR A 50 26.94 -12.78 -12.89
N GLU A 51 28.07 -12.37 -13.49
CA GLU A 51 28.16 -11.13 -14.28
C GLU A 51 27.20 -11.14 -15.47
N ARG A 52 27.07 -12.29 -16.16
CA ARG A 52 26.12 -12.46 -17.24
C ARG A 52 24.68 -12.30 -16.75
N LEU A 53 24.33 -12.95 -15.64
CA LEU A 53 23.00 -12.87 -15.06
C LEU A 53 22.70 -11.44 -14.58
N GLU A 54 23.66 -10.76 -13.97
CA GLU A 54 23.55 -9.37 -13.54
C GLU A 54 23.25 -8.44 -14.70
N HIS A 55 23.98 -8.61 -15.81
CA HIS A 55 23.73 -7.85 -17.04
C HIS A 55 22.32 -8.10 -17.59
N ARG A 56 21.91 -9.38 -17.74
CA ARG A 56 20.59 -9.75 -18.27
C ARG A 56 19.44 -9.26 -17.39
N ILE A 57 19.57 -9.36 -16.06
CA ILE A 57 18.60 -8.79 -15.12
C ILE A 57 18.57 -7.26 -15.24
N GLY A 58 19.70 -6.60 -15.49
CA GLY A 58 19.74 -5.16 -15.77
C GLY A 58 18.93 -4.76 -17.00
N VAL A 59 19.02 -5.55 -18.08
CA VAL A 59 18.18 -5.37 -19.28
C VAL A 59 16.70 -5.56 -18.95
N LEU A 60 16.35 -6.64 -18.25
CA LEU A 60 14.96 -6.89 -17.80
C LEU A 60 14.43 -5.74 -16.93
N LYS A 61 15.21 -5.26 -15.95
CA LYS A 61 14.84 -4.10 -15.11
C LYS A 61 14.48 -2.89 -15.97
N SER A 62 15.25 -2.63 -17.02
CA SER A 62 15.04 -1.50 -17.93
C SER A 62 13.77 -1.69 -18.76
N MET A 63 13.47 -2.92 -19.19
CA MET A 63 12.22 -3.26 -19.88
C MET A 63 10.99 -3.12 -18.99
N MET A 64 11.09 -3.52 -17.71
CA MET A 64 9.99 -3.42 -16.76
C MET A 64 9.51 -1.99 -16.51
N VAL A 65 10.36 -0.98 -16.74
CA VAL A 65 9.94 0.43 -16.71
C VAL A 65 8.87 0.71 -17.77
N TRP A 66 9.01 0.16 -18.97
CA TRP A 66 8.04 0.30 -20.06
C TRP A 66 6.77 -0.49 -19.76
N TYR A 67 6.90 -1.74 -19.33
CA TYR A 67 5.73 -2.56 -18.99
C TYR A 67 4.93 -2.01 -17.81
N ARG A 68 5.58 -1.28 -16.88
CA ARG A 68 4.87 -0.59 -15.80
C ARG A 68 3.92 0.50 -16.32
N GLN A 69 4.18 1.08 -17.49
CA GLN A 69 3.24 2.02 -18.11
C GLN A 69 1.97 1.30 -18.59
N ASP A 70 2.11 0.10 -19.16
CA ASP A 70 0.99 -0.71 -19.64
C ASP A 70 0.21 -1.41 -18.52
N LEU A 71 0.93 -1.98 -17.55
CA LEU A 71 0.39 -2.78 -16.46
C LEU A 71 -0.01 -1.92 -15.24
N GLY A 72 0.41 -0.65 -15.22
CA GLY A 72 0.20 0.26 -14.10
C GLY A 72 0.84 -0.23 -12.80
N LEU A 73 0.19 0.07 -11.67
CA LEU A 73 0.65 -0.35 -10.33
C LEU A 73 0.52 -1.88 -10.09
N LEU A 74 -0.05 -2.63 -11.03
CA LEU A 74 -0.10 -4.10 -10.95
C LEU A 74 1.15 -4.76 -11.53
N CYS A 75 2.09 -3.96 -12.04
CA CYS A 75 3.35 -4.43 -12.56
C CYS A 75 4.19 -5.06 -11.43
N PRO A 76 4.54 -6.36 -11.53
CA PRO A 76 5.30 -7.04 -10.49
C PRO A 76 6.75 -6.55 -10.45
N GLU A 77 7.41 -6.82 -9.34
CA GLU A 77 8.83 -6.50 -9.19
C GLU A 77 9.71 -7.43 -10.01
N VAL A 78 10.90 -7.00 -10.37
CA VAL A 78 11.80 -7.82 -11.20
C VAL A 78 12.21 -9.12 -10.47
N SER A 79 12.29 -9.08 -9.13
CA SER A 79 12.56 -10.26 -8.29
C SER A 79 11.47 -11.32 -8.38
N ASP A 80 10.23 -10.93 -8.69
CA ASP A 80 9.15 -11.88 -8.91
C ASP A 80 9.26 -12.55 -10.28
N ILE A 81 9.62 -11.78 -11.31
CA ILE A 81 9.58 -12.22 -12.70
C ILE A 81 10.76 -13.12 -13.02
N VAL A 82 11.94 -12.78 -12.51
CA VAL A 82 13.18 -13.50 -12.82
C VAL A 82 13.15 -14.96 -12.37
N LEU A 83 12.27 -15.32 -11.42
CA LEU A 83 12.15 -16.68 -10.92
C LEU A 83 11.15 -17.56 -11.69
N PHE A 84 10.41 -17.01 -12.66
CA PHE A 84 9.56 -17.85 -13.50
C PHE A 84 10.40 -18.83 -14.33
N PRO A 85 10.01 -20.11 -14.45
CA PRO A 85 10.79 -21.10 -15.21
C PRO A 85 11.15 -20.65 -16.62
N ASP A 86 10.18 -20.11 -17.36
CA ASP A 86 10.37 -19.65 -18.74
C ASP A 86 11.35 -18.46 -18.83
N ILE A 87 11.30 -17.55 -17.85
CA ILE A 87 12.22 -16.41 -17.78
C ILE A 87 13.60 -16.91 -17.35
N ARG A 88 13.67 -17.82 -16.38
CA ARG A 88 14.91 -18.43 -15.90
C ARG A 88 15.64 -19.15 -17.03
N GLU A 89 14.94 -19.92 -17.86
CA GLU A 89 15.53 -20.60 -19.02
C GLU A 89 16.19 -19.61 -19.97
N ILE A 90 15.53 -18.48 -20.27
CA ILE A 90 16.09 -17.39 -21.07
C ILE A 90 17.32 -16.78 -20.37
N MET A 91 17.24 -16.51 -19.07
CA MET A 91 18.29 -15.89 -18.28
C MET A 91 19.53 -16.79 -18.13
N GLU A 92 19.36 -18.11 -18.07
CA GLU A 92 20.45 -19.09 -17.93
C GLU A 92 20.97 -19.60 -19.28
N SER A 93 20.25 -19.35 -20.37
CA SER A 93 20.60 -19.88 -21.70
C SER A 93 22.04 -19.54 -22.10
N PRO A 94 22.83 -20.55 -22.54
CA PRO A 94 24.20 -20.36 -23.00
C PRO A 94 24.26 -19.75 -24.41
N LEU A 95 23.13 -19.59 -25.11
CA LEU A 95 23.09 -19.12 -26.49
C LEU A 95 23.79 -17.77 -26.65
N ALA A 96 24.62 -17.77 -27.69
CA ALA A 96 25.65 -16.87 -28.20
C ALA A 96 25.70 -15.43 -27.68
N SER A 97 26.94 -14.99 -27.43
CA SER A 97 27.45 -13.66 -27.11
C SER A 97 26.69 -12.85 -26.05
N VAL A 98 27.43 -12.32 -25.07
CA VAL A 98 26.91 -11.28 -24.15
C VAL A 98 26.39 -10.06 -24.94
N ASP A 99 26.76 -9.95 -26.22
CA ASP A 99 26.32 -8.93 -27.15
C ASP A 99 24.90 -9.13 -27.72
N ASP A 100 24.37 -10.36 -27.82
CA ASP A 100 23.05 -10.59 -28.43
C ASP A 100 21.87 -10.19 -27.51
N VAL A 101 22.11 -10.00 -26.21
CA VAL A 101 21.12 -9.48 -25.25
C VAL A 101 21.32 -7.98 -24.97
N ARG A 102 22.32 -7.34 -25.60
CA ARG A 102 22.54 -5.89 -25.43
C ARG A 102 21.38 -5.06 -25.94
N GLU A 103 20.71 -5.54 -26.99
CA GLU A 103 19.55 -4.82 -27.49
C GLU A 103 18.29 -5.24 -26.75
N PRO A 104 17.58 -4.29 -26.11
CA PRO A 104 16.24 -4.51 -25.61
C PRO A 104 15.32 -5.13 -26.68
N SER A 105 15.58 -4.94 -27.98
CA SER A 105 14.78 -5.43 -29.10
C SER A 105 14.64 -6.97 -29.15
N ALA A 106 15.67 -7.74 -28.78
CA ALA A 106 15.65 -9.21 -28.83
C ALA A 106 14.77 -9.82 -27.72
N LEU A 107 14.83 -9.26 -26.51
CA LEU A 107 13.91 -9.61 -25.43
C LEU A 107 12.55 -8.90 -25.57
N ALA A 108 12.48 -7.73 -26.20
CA ALA A 108 11.23 -6.98 -26.37
C ALA A 108 10.36 -7.48 -27.54
N THR A 109 10.62 -8.69 -28.05
CA THR A 109 9.72 -9.32 -29.01
C THR A 109 8.30 -9.35 -28.47
N SER A 110 7.32 -9.20 -29.37
CA SER A 110 5.89 -9.20 -29.00
C SER A 110 5.47 -10.46 -28.22
N LEU A 111 6.15 -11.59 -28.46
CA LEU A 111 5.97 -12.84 -27.75
C LEU A 111 6.39 -12.74 -26.28
N PHE A 112 7.55 -12.16 -25.99
CA PHE A 112 8.00 -11.97 -24.60
C PHE A 112 7.10 -11.01 -23.84
N ARG A 113 6.64 -9.93 -24.48
CA ARG A 113 5.65 -9.00 -23.89
C ARG A 113 4.37 -9.74 -23.54
N LYS A 114 3.79 -10.50 -24.48
CA LYS A 114 2.56 -11.28 -24.24
C LYS A 114 2.76 -12.24 -23.06
N LYS A 115 3.89 -12.93 -23.03
CA LYS A 115 4.23 -13.88 -21.98
C LYS A 115 4.38 -13.22 -20.61
N ILE A 116 5.02 -12.05 -20.52
CA ILE A 116 5.10 -11.29 -19.27
C ILE A 116 3.70 -10.94 -18.77
N VAL A 117 2.81 -10.46 -19.65
CA VAL A 117 1.43 -10.12 -19.24
C VAL A 117 0.70 -11.33 -18.67
N GLU A 118 0.79 -12.49 -19.32
CA GLU A 118 0.21 -13.75 -18.83
C GLU A 118 0.78 -14.11 -17.45
N LEU A 119 2.12 -14.09 -17.31
CA LEU A 119 2.78 -14.38 -16.04
C LEU A 119 2.38 -13.41 -14.92
N VAL A 120 2.19 -12.12 -15.22
CA VAL A 120 1.72 -11.12 -14.26
C VAL A 120 0.31 -11.44 -13.76
N ILE A 121 -0.58 -11.86 -14.66
CA ILE A 121 -1.96 -12.23 -14.32
C ILE A 121 -1.95 -13.45 -13.40
N ASP A 122 -1.25 -14.51 -13.81
CA ASP A 122 -1.15 -15.76 -13.04
C ASP A 122 -0.53 -15.51 -11.66
N GLN A 123 0.53 -14.69 -11.61
CA GLN A 123 1.16 -14.33 -10.35
C GLN A 123 0.19 -13.60 -9.43
N ARG A 124 -0.55 -12.63 -9.96
CA ARG A 124 -1.52 -11.87 -9.18
C ARG A 124 -2.59 -12.78 -8.61
N GLN A 125 -3.10 -13.72 -9.41
CA GLN A 125 -4.05 -14.73 -8.95
C GLN A 125 -3.44 -15.61 -7.86
N GLY A 126 -2.19 -16.05 -8.02
CA GLY A 126 -1.47 -16.81 -6.99
C GLY A 126 -1.29 -16.04 -5.68
N LYS A 127 -0.93 -14.75 -5.75
CA LYS A 127 -0.82 -13.89 -4.55
C LYS A 127 -2.18 -13.70 -3.88
N LYS A 128 -3.24 -13.43 -4.65
CA LYS A 128 -4.61 -13.32 -4.15
C LYS A 128 -5.04 -14.60 -3.43
N LYS A 129 -4.83 -15.76 -4.07
CA LYS A 129 -5.15 -17.07 -3.47
C LYS A 129 -4.47 -17.26 -2.13
N ARG A 130 -3.16 -16.99 -2.02
CA ARG A 130 -2.43 -17.07 -0.74
C ARG A 130 -3.01 -16.16 0.34
N LEU A 131 -3.49 -14.97 -0.02
CA LEU A 131 -4.15 -14.07 0.92
C LEU A 131 -5.52 -14.62 1.36
N CYS A 132 -6.29 -15.23 0.45
CA CYS A 132 -7.53 -15.93 0.81
C CYS A 132 -7.24 -17.10 1.75
N ASP A 133 -6.27 -17.95 1.42
CA ASP A 133 -5.86 -19.10 2.25
C ASP A 133 -5.47 -18.64 3.68
N LEU A 134 -4.79 -17.48 3.80
CA LEU A 134 -4.47 -16.88 5.10
C LEU A 134 -5.71 -16.41 5.87
N ILE A 135 -6.69 -15.82 5.19
CA ILE A 135 -7.95 -15.37 5.81
C ILE A 135 -8.77 -16.57 6.27
N GLU A 136 -8.94 -17.58 5.42
CA GLU A 136 -9.69 -18.81 5.73
C GLU A 136 -9.06 -19.56 6.91
N SER A 137 -7.73 -19.72 6.87
CA SER A 137 -6.97 -20.33 7.97
C SER A 137 -7.12 -19.56 9.28
N ALA A 138 -7.04 -18.22 9.25
CA ALA A 138 -7.13 -17.39 10.45
C ALA A 138 -8.57 -17.23 10.98
N THR A 139 -9.58 -17.44 10.15
CA THR A 139 -10.99 -17.29 10.55
C THR A 139 -11.61 -18.61 11.01
N GLU A 140 -10.97 -19.75 10.68
CA GLU A 140 -11.46 -21.12 10.91
C GLU A 140 -12.84 -21.38 10.26
N THR A 141 -13.15 -20.65 9.19
CA THR A 141 -14.46 -20.64 8.57
C THR A 141 -14.36 -20.61 7.05
N HIS A 142 -15.16 -21.45 6.40
CA HIS A 142 -15.31 -21.43 4.96
C HIS A 142 -16.13 -20.21 4.54
N VAL A 143 -15.55 -19.34 3.72
CA VAL A 143 -16.30 -18.24 3.09
C VAL A 143 -17.10 -18.83 1.93
N PRO A 144 -18.39 -18.49 1.75
CA PRO A 144 -19.17 -18.95 0.59
C PRO A 144 -18.48 -18.65 -0.76
N ASP A 145 -18.55 -19.59 -1.71
CA ASP A 145 -17.86 -19.50 -3.00
C ASP A 145 -18.30 -18.31 -3.86
N ASP A 146 -19.49 -17.75 -3.59
CA ASP A 146 -20.06 -16.60 -4.28
C ASP A 146 -19.52 -15.25 -3.77
N ILE A 147 -18.72 -15.25 -2.70
CA ILE A 147 -18.18 -14.04 -2.08
C ILE A 147 -16.66 -13.97 -2.31
N ASP A 148 -16.17 -12.86 -2.88
CA ASP A 148 -14.72 -12.60 -2.91
C ASP A 148 -14.24 -12.34 -1.48
N VAL A 149 -13.47 -13.28 -0.93
CA VAL A 149 -12.86 -13.23 0.41
C VAL A 149 -12.11 -11.92 0.64
N LEU A 150 -11.52 -11.34 -0.42
CA LEU A 150 -10.75 -10.09 -0.33
C LEU A 150 -11.62 -8.82 -0.30
N ASP A 151 -12.93 -8.95 -0.55
CA ASP A 151 -13.91 -7.86 -0.40
C ASP A 151 -14.53 -7.82 1.00
N LEU A 152 -14.45 -8.93 1.76
CA LEU A 152 -14.88 -8.97 3.16
C LEU A 152 -14.17 -7.89 3.99
N ALA A 153 -14.88 -7.32 4.97
CA ALA A 153 -14.31 -6.34 5.88
C ALA A 153 -13.11 -6.91 6.66
N ILE A 154 -13.18 -8.20 7.02
CA ILE A 154 -12.12 -8.91 7.74
C ILE A 154 -10.82 -9.01 6.92
N SER A 155 -10.88 -8.94 5.59
CA SER A 155 -9.69 -8.91 4.74
C SER A 155 -8.87 -7.63 4.91
N LYS A 156 -9.42 -6.58 5.55
CA LYS A 156 -8.66 -5.37 5.88
C LYS A 156 -7.85 -5.51 7.17
N ALA A 157 -7.92 -6.68 7.82
CA ALA A 157 -7.22 -6.99 9.07
C ALA A 157 -5.74 -7.34 8.91
N PHE A 158 -5.19 -7.24 7.71
CA PHE A 158 -3.76 -7.43 7.52
C PHE A 158 -2.96 -6.31 8.21
N VAL A 159 -1.90 -6.75 8.88
CA VAL A 159 -0.87 -5.93 9.49
C VAL A 159 0.49 -6.44 9.04
N CYS A 160 1.33 -5.55 8.52
CA CYS A 160 2.70 -5.91 8.21
C CYS A 160 3.55 -6.00 9.49
N CYS A 161 4.17 -7.13 9.75
CA CYS A 161 5.04 -7.36 10.91
C CYS A 161 6.28 -6.47 10.92
N HIS A 162 6.73 -6.02 9.75
CA HIS A 162 7.96 -5.24 9.63
C HIS A 162 7.74 -3.76 9.91
N CYS A 163 6.81 -3.12 9.20
CA CYS A 163 6.56 -1.68 9.34
C CYS A 163 5.36 -1.35 10.23
N GLN A 164 4.64 -2.35 10.74
CA GLN A 164 3.41 -2.19 11.53
C GLN A 164 2.29 -1.45 10.78
N ALA A 165 2.42 -1.25 9.47
CA ALA A 165 1.37 -0.67 8.65
C ALA A 165 0.16 -1.62 8.62
N THR A 166 -1.00 -1.06 8.93
CA THR A 166 -2.30 -1.72 8.82
C THR A 166 -2.92 -1.31 7.48
N PHE A 167 -3.47 -2.28 6.75
CA PHE A 167 -3.92 -2.05 5.37
C PHE A 167 -5.36 -1.51 5.27
N HIS A 168 -5.80 -0.74 6.27
CA HIS A 168 -7.18 -0.31 6.44
C HIS A 168 -7.56 0.95 5.65
N ASN A 169 -6.65 1.90 5.38
CA ASN A 169 -6.98 3.15 4.65
C ASN A 169 -6.95 3.02 3.13
N ILE A 170 -6.85 1.80 2.63
CA ILE A 170 -6.72 1.53 1.21
C ILE A 170 -8.13 1.45 0.65
N THR A 171 -8.60 2.58 0.12
CA THR A 171 -9.88 2.70 -0.59
C THR A 171 -9.85 1.95 -1.93
N GLU A 172 -8.66 1.61 -2.45
CA GLU A 172 -8.47 0.77 -3.64
C GLU A 172 -7.86 -0.61 -3.28
N THR A 173 -8.70 -1.46 -2.69
CA THR A 173 -8.77 -2.94 -2.89
C THR A 173 -7.47 -3.69 -3.20
N THR A 174 -6.87 -4.42 -2.24
CA THR A 174 -5.78 -5.42 -2.42
C THR A 174 -4.48 -4.95 -3.11
N ARG A 175 -4.51 -3.82 -3.82
CA ARG A 175 -3.47 -3.29 -4.68
C ARG A 175 -2.27 -2.83 -3.87
N ASP A 176 -2.55 -2.10 -2.80
CA ASP A 176 -1.52 -1.57 -1.91
C ASP A 176 -0.94 -2.68 -1.01
N LEU A 177 -1.71 -3.75 -0.76
CA LEU A 177 -1.20 -4.93 -0.08
C LEU A 177 -0.23 -5.71 -0.99
N LEU A 178 -0.62 -6.00 -2.23
CA LEU A 178 0.21 -6.75 -3.19
C LEU A 178 1.49 -6.01 -3.61
N SER A 179 1.48 -4.68 -3.55
CA SER A 179 2.63 -3.82 -3.85
C SER A 179 3.39 -3.36 -2.60
N HIS A 180 3.00 -3.81 -1.41
CA HIS A 180 3.61 -3.36 -0.17
C HIS A 180 5.10 -3.76 -0.10
N TRP A 181 5.96 -2.76 0.09
CA TRP A 181 7.40 -2.93 -0.03
C TRP A 181 7.99 -3.94 0.96
N CYS A 182 7.45 -4.06 2.19
CA CYS A 182 7.98 -5.02 3.18
C CYS A 182 7.76 -6.48 2.77
N LEU A 183 6.84 -6.75 1.85
CA LEU A 183 6.59 -8.10 1.33
C LEU A 183 7.68 -8.53 0.33
N TYR A 184 8.54 -7.59 -0.06
CA TYR A 184 9.75 -7.81 -0.85
C TYR A 184 10.95 -7.57 0.05
N LYS A 185 11.22 -8.51 0.98
CA LYS A 185 12.32 -8.38 1.95
C LYS A 185 13.59 -7.92 1.25
N ALA A 186 14.18 -6.83 1.73
CA ALA A 186 15.52 -6.46 1.30
C ALA A 186 16.47 -7.56 1.77
N ARG A 187 17.20 -8.18 0.85
CA ARG A 187 18.28 -9.10 1.24
C ARG A 187 19.32 -8.26 1.98
N GLN A 188 19.59 -8.58 3.24
CA GLN A 188 20.79 -8.08 3.90
C GLN A 188 21.98 -8.66 3.13
N ARG A 189 22.63 -7.83 2.29
CA ARG A 189 23.83 -8.27 1.59
C ARG A 189 24.89 -8.58 2.64
N HIS A 190 25.14 -9.85 2.92
CA HIS A 190 26.35 -10.19 3.66
C HIS A 190 27.53 -9.86 2.74
N LYS A 191 28.52 -9.13 3.27
CA LYS A 191 29.69 -8.67 2.48
C LYS A 191 30.48 -9.82 1.82
N ASN A 192 30.21 -11.06 2.22
CA ASN A 192 30.88 -12.26 1.75
C ASN A 192 30.04 -13.12 0.78
N ASP A 193 28.82 -12.71 0.41
CA ASP A 193 27.92 -13.48 -0.48
C ASP A 193 28.42 -13.63 -1.94
N ARG A 194 29.67 -13.25 -2.23
CA ARG A 194 30.36 -13.66 -3.47
C ARG A 194 30.92 -15.08 -3.36
N GLU A 195 30.27 -15.93 -2.56
CA GLU A 195 30.55 -17.36 -2.60
C GLU A 195 30.16 -17.91 -3.96
N THR A 196 31.01 -18.79 -4.47
CA THR A 196 31.06 -19.19 -5.88
C THR A 196 30.08 -20.30 -6.24
N ASP A 197 29.20 -20.67 -5.31
CA ASP A 197 28.30 -21.81 -5.46
C ASP A 197 26.85 -21.47 -5.08
N LEU A 198 26.46 -20.21 -5.31
CA LEU A 198 25.06 -19.82 -5.19
C LEU A 198 24.25 -20.48 -6.29
N ASP A 199 23.08 -21.01 -5.92
CA ASP A 199 22.09 -21.43 -6.89
C ASP A 199 21.53 -20.22 -7.67
N TYR A 200 20.75 -20.50 -8.71
CA TYR A 200 20.15 -19.43 -9.52
C TYR A 200 19.30 -18.46 -8.71
N ASN A 201 18.48 -18.97 -7.79
CA ASN A 201 17.53 -18.16 -7.02
C ASN A 201 18.29 -17.22 -6.09
N ASP A 202 19.36 -17.69 -5.47
CA ASP A 202 20.23 -16.90 -4.61
C ASP A 202 20.96 -15.81 -5.41
N MET A 203 21.49 -16.14 -6.58
CA MET A 203 22.12 -15.14 -7.46
C MET A 203 21.10 -14.09 -7.91
N ALA A 204 19.94 -14.50 -8.41
CA ALA A 204 18.89 -13.61 -8.88
C ALA A 204 18.37 -12.69 -7.77
N THR A 205 18.17 -13.24 -6.57
CA THR A 205 17.78 -12.48 -5.37
C THR A 205 18.88 -11.50 -4.94
N SER A 206 20.15 -11.90 -5.01
CA SER A 206 21.30 -11.02 -4.73
C SER A 206 21.35 -9.83 -5.69
N ILE A 207 21.23 -10.10 -7.00
CA ILE A 207 21.27 -9.09 -8.08
C ILE A 207 20.06 -8.15 -8.03
N THR A 208 18.87 -8.67 -7.75
CA THR A 208 17.66 -7.85 -7.59
C THR A 208 17.63 -7.13 -6.25
N SER A 209 18.41 -7.61 -5.26
CA SER A 209 18.49 -7.10 -3.90
C SER A 209 17.14 -7.10 -3.15
N ARG A 210 16.21 -7.92 -3.63
CA ARG A 210 14.87 -8.11 -3.08
C ARG A 210 14.50 -9.57 -3.20
N HIS A 211 13.88 -10.11 -2.15
CA HIS A 211 13.20 -11.39 -2.27
C HIS A 211 11.94 -11.24 -3.13
N PRO A 212 11.46 -12.33 -3.74
CA PRO A 212 10.13 -12.39 -4.31
C PRO A 212 9.08 -12.05 -3.25
N TRP A 213 7.92 -11.61 -3.70
CA TRP A 213 6.80 -11.34 -2.83
C TRP A 213 6.47 -12.56 -1.94
N SER A 214 6.30 -12.32 -0.65
CA SER A 214 5.77 -13.30 0.30
C SER A 214 4.77 -12.66 1.25
N CYS A 215 3.78 -13.45 1.69
CA CYS A 215 2.82 -13.07 2.72
C CYS A 215 3.27 -13.47 4.14
N ASP A 216 4.46 -14.05 4.33
CA ASP A 216 4.95 -14.48 5.66
C ASP A 216 5.06 -13.34 6.67
N GLU A 217 5.22 -12.11 6.19
CA GLU A 217 5.32 -10.91 7.02
C GLU A 217 3.96 -10.28 7.32
N LEU A 218 2.86 -10.93 6.93
CA LEU A 218 1.51 -10.48 7.23
C LEU A 218 0.95 -11.24 8.44
N LYS A 219 0.38 -10.49 9.37
CA LYS A 219 -0.48 -10.99 10.44
C LYS A 219 -1.91 -10.53 10.18
N LEU A 220 -2.90 -11.34 10.55
CA LEU A 220 -4.29 -10.91 10.57
C LEU A 220 -4.74 -10.63 12.00
N GLN A 221 -5.37 -9.48 12.21
CA GLN A 221 -6.03 -9.13 13.47
C GLN A 221 -7.54 -9.48 13.44
N VAL A 222 -7.85 -10.74 13.12
CA VAL A 222 -9.23 -11.25 12.93
C VAL A 222 -10.16 -10.91 14.10
N GLU A 223 -9.73 -11.14 15.34
CA GLU A 223 -10.57 -10.99 16.53
C GLU A 223 -10.96 -9.54 16.84
N LEU A 224 -10.12 -8.56 16.48
CA LEU A 224 -10.49 -7.14 16.61
C LEU A 224 -11.60 -6.77 15.62
N PHE A 225 -11.50 -7.26 14.38
CA PHE A 225 -12.50 -7.01 13.35
C PHE A 225 -13.82 -7.70 13.66
N LYS A 226 -13.79 -8.98 14.05
CA LYS A 226 -14.99 -9.73 14.45
C LYS A 226 -15.77 -8.97 15.53
N ARG A 227 -15.08 -8.45 16.55
CA ARG A 227 -15.69 -7.63 17.61
C ARG A 227 -16.31 -6.35 17.07
N ILE A 228 -15.59 -5.59 16.23
CA ILE A 228 -16.10 -4.35 15.62
C ILE A 228 -17.37 -4.65 14.83
N ILE A 229 -17.31 -5.64 13.94
CA ILE A 229 -18.42 -6.03 13.08
C ILE A 229 -19.63 -6.48 13.90
N HIS A 230 -19.40 -7.33 14.90
CA HIS A 230 -20.46 -7.87 15.76
C HIS A 230 -21.15 -6.77 16.59
N CYS A 231 -20.41 -5.76 17.08
CA CYS A 231 -20.99 -4.62 17.79
C CYS A 231 -21.99 -3.81 16.95
N TYR A 232 -21.94 -3.91 15.62
CA TYR A 232 -22.89 -3.27 14.70
C TYR A 232 -23.94 -4.24 14.13
N GLY A 233 -24.06 -5.43 14.72
CA GLY A 233 -25.07 -6.43 14.36
C GLY A 233 -24.87 -7.04 12.98
N GLU A 234 -23.64 -7.00 12.45
CA GLU A 234 -23.29 -7.59 11.16
C GLU A 234 -22.59 -8.94 11.34
N ASP A 235 -22.64 -9.77 10.30
CA ASP A 235 -21.89 -11.03 10.26
C ASP A 235 -20.50 -10.77 9.66
N SER A 236 -19.45 -11.09 10.43
CA SER A 236 -18.06 -10.94 9.99
C SER A 236 -17.68 -11.78 8.78
N MET A 237 -18.46 -12.83 8.50
CA MET A 237 -18.22 -13.73 7.37
C MET A 237 -18.87 -13.26 6.07
N LEU A 238 -19.78 -12.27 6.14
CA LEU A 238 -20.57 -11.81 5.01
C LEU A 238 -20.40 -10.32 4.73
N VAL A 239 -20.10 -9.52 5.76
CA VAL A 239 -20.04 -8.07 5.60
C VAL A 239 -18.79 -7.65 4.82
N THR A 240 -19.00 -6.89 3.75
CA THR A 240 -17.92 -6.31 2.96
C THR A 240 -17.44 -5.00 3.57
N ALA A 241 -16.21 -4.59 3.22
CA ALA A 241 -15.67 -3.31 3.67
C ALA A 241 -16.56 -2.12 3.23
N ASP A 242 -17.13 -2.19 2.03
CA ASP A 242 -18.01 -1.16 1.47
C ASP A 242 -19.31 -1.01 2.26
N VAL A 243 -19.87 -2.11 2.78
CA VAL A 243 -21.07 -2.06 3.62
C VAL A 243 -20.77 -1.31 4.92
N LEU A 244 -19.64 -1.61 5.57
CA LEU A 244 -19.23 -0.91 6.79
C LEU A 244 -18.89 0.57 6.55
N ASP A 245 -18.26 0.88 5.41
CA ASP A 245 -17.96 2.26 5.00
C ASP A 245 -19.26 3.07 4.81
N LYS A 246 -20.30 2.48 4.19
CA LYS A 246 -21.61 3.12 4.00
C LYS A 246 -22.38 3.33 5.31
N LYS A 247 -22.18 2.48 6.32
CA LYS A 247 -22.79 2.64 7.64
C LYS A 247 -22.21 3.82 8.45
N ASP A 248 -21.12 4.42 7.97
CA ASP A 248 -20.40 5.51 8.61
C ASP A 248 -20.10 5.24 10.10
N ILE A 249 -19.64 4.03 10.40
CA ILE A 249 -19.35 3.59 11.76
C ILE A 249 -18.35 4.55 12.43
N ARG A 250 -18.70 5.00 13.65
CA ARG A 250 -17.88 5.88 14.48
C ARG A 250 -17.60 5.25 15.83
N LEU A 251 -16.32 5.01 16.08
CA LEU A 251 -15.80 4.37 17.28
C LEU A 251 -15.07 5.38 18.16
N ARG A 252 -15.04 5.14 19.47
CA ARG A 252 -14.32 5.98 20.44
C ARG A 252 -13.31 5.14 21.22
N CYS A 253 -12.16 5.73 21.54
CA CYS A 253 -11.20 5.10 22.46
C CYS A 253 -11.73 5.15 23.90
N GLN A 254 -11.91 3.98 24.51
CA GLN A 254 -12.29 3.88 25.92
C GLN A 254 -11.09 3.87 26.88
N VAL A 255 -9.87 3.69 26.39
CA VAL A 255 -8.68 3.69 27.24
C VAL A 255 -8.62 5.02 28.00
N PRO A 256 -8.55 5.01 29.34
CA PRO A 256 -8.53 6.24 30.12
C PRO A 256 -7.43 7.21 29.69
N ALA A 257 -6.28 6.69 29.22
CA ALA A 257 -5.17 7.48 28.68
C ALA A 257 -5.54 8.29 27.44
N CYS A 258 -6.35 7.74 26.51
CA CYS A 258 -6.88 8.49 25.35
C CYS A 258 -7.74 9.69 25.78
N ASN A 259 -8.39 9.58 26.93
CA ASN A 259 -9.34 10.56 27.47
C ASN A 259 -8.71 11.58 28.42
N ARG A 260 -7.41 11.47 28.74
CA ARG A 260 -6.72 12.39 29.67
C ARG A 260 -6.55 13.80 29.13
N ASN A 261 -6.38 13.94 27.82
CA ASN A 261 -6.31 15.25 27.21
C ASN A 261 -7.71 15.63 26.73
N PRO A 262 -8.36 16.67 27.29
CA PRO A 262 -9.71 17.07 26.87
C PRO A 262 -9.77 17.50 25.39
N LYS A 263 -8.62 17.79 24.75
CA LYS A 263 -8.52 18.01 23.31
C LYS A 263 -8.57 16.71 22.49
N THR A 264 -8.22 15.55 23.08
CA THR A 264 -8.27 14.22 22.44
C THR A 264 -9.36 13.31 23.00
N ALA A 265 -10.02 13.68 24.10
CA ALA A 265 -11.07 12.90 24.77
C ALA A 265 -12.36 12.69 23.94
N ARG A 266 -12.35 13.07 22.66
CA ARG A 266 -13.43 12.89 21.69
C ARG A 266 -12.90 12.49 20.31
N LEU A 267 -11.72 11.85 20.23
CA LEU A 267 -11.28 11.29 18.97
C LEU A 267 -12.26 10.19 18.57
N MET A 268 -13.07 10.51 17.57
CA MET A 268 -13.94 9.57 16.88
C MET A 268 -13.15 8.99 15.72
N PHE A 269 -13.09 7.67 15.65
CA PHE A 269 -12.41 6.91 14.62
C PHE A 269 -13.45 6.32 13.67
N SER A 270 -13.14 6.25 12.37
CA SER A 270 -13.84 5.32 11.50
C SER A 270 -13.55 3.88 11.93
N TRP A 271 -14.35 2.90 11.50
CA TRP A 271 -14.03 1.49 11.75
C TRP A 271 -12.65 1.09 11.20
N ARG A 272 -12.24 1.66 10.05
CA ARG A 272 -10.90 1.48 9.48
C ARG A 272 -9.81 2.03 10.40
N ALA A 273 -9.93 3.29 10.84
CA ALA A 273 -8.94 3.92 11.73
C ALA A 273 -8.92 3.30 13.14
N ALA A 274 -10.02 2.69 13.55
CA ALA A 274 -10.09 2.02 14.84
C ALA A 274 -9.19 0.78 14.89
N VAL A 275 -9.11 0.06 13.79
CA VAL A 275 -8.28 -1.15 13.69
C VAL A 275 -6.80 -0.86 13.90
N SER A 276 -6.29 0.28 13.40
CA SER A 276 -4.86 0.59 13.52
C SER A 276 -4.41 0.84 14.95
N GLU A 277 -5.35 1.22 15.81
CA GLU A 277 -5.11 1.50 17.21
C GLU A 277 -5.52 0.24 18.00
N ASP A 278 -4.61 -0.74 18.12
CA ASP A 278 -4.76 -2.07 18.76
C ASP A 278 -5.30 -2.04 20.22
N GLN A 279 -5.64 -0.85 20.73
CA GLN A 279 -6.09 -0.57 22.09
C GLN A 279 -7.56 -0.17 22.18
N LEU A 280 -8.36 -0.30 21.12
CA LEU A 280 -9.77 0.08 21.20
C LEU A 280 -10.64 -1.00 21.87
N VAL A 281 -11.20 -0.65 23.02
CA VAL A 281 -12.35 -1.32 23.62
C VAL A 281 -13.61 -0.63 23.09
N LEU A 282 -14.49 -1.41 22.46
CA LEU A 282 -15.72 -0.92 21.85
C LEU A 282 -16.69 -0.48 22.94
N ALA A 283 -17.31 0.68 22.74
CA ALA A 283 -18.39 1.10 23.61
C ALA A 283 -19.69 0.42 23.22
N ASP A 284 -20.25 -0.33 24.16
CA ASP A 284 -21.64 -0.76 24.13
C ASP A 284 -22.52 0.48 23.97
N THR A 285 -23.08 0.68 22.77
CA THR A 285 -24.51 0.83 22.48
C THR A 285 -24.77 1.62 21.19
N PRO A 286 -25.87 1.29 20.48
CA PRO A 286 -26.42 2.09 19.39
C PRO A 286 -27.19 3.29 19.95
N ASN A 287 -26.52 4.17 20.69
CA ASN A 287 -27.08 5.50 20.90
C ASN A 287 -26.58 6.37 19.76
N LEU A 288 -27.53 6.72 18.88
CA LEU A 288 -27.37 7.74 17.86
C LEU A 288 -26.49 8.85 18.41
N ILE A 289 -25.45 9.20 17.65
CA ILE A 289 -24.72 10.45 17.86
C ILE A 289 -25.79 11.53 18.01
N ASP A 290 -25.94 12.07 19.22
CA ASP A 290 -26.87 13.15 19.53
C ASP A 290 -26.74 14.20 18.41
N PRO A 291 -27.85 14.58 17.74
CA PRO A 291 -27.87 15.58 16.67
C PRO A 291 -26.98 16.81 16.96
N TYR A 292 -26.86 17.18 18.23
CA TYR A 292 -25.98 18.23 18.71
C TYR A 292 -24.50 18.05 18.30
N THR A 293 -23.99 16.83 18.39
CA THR A 293 -22.60 16.49 18.06
C THR A 293 -22.36 16.47 16.56
N GLN A 294 -23.37 16.08 15.76
CA GLN A 294 -23.31 16.15 14.30
C GLN A 294 -23.29 17.60 13.81
N ILE A 295 -24.15 18.46 14.39
CA ILE A 295 -24.23 19.90 14.10
C ILE A 295 -22.92 20.60 14.46
N LEU A 296 -22.32 20.31 15.62
CA LEU A 296 -21.03 20.88 16.00
C LEU A 296 -19.89 20.49 15.06
N HIS A 297 -19.90 19.25 14.55
CA HIS A 297 -18.90 18.80 13.57
C HIS A 297 -19.10 19.46 12.20
N PHE A 298 -20.36 19.65 11.77
CA PHE A 298 -20.70 20.35 10.54
C PHE A 298 -20.24 21.82 10.57
N VAL A 299 -20.56 22.55 11.65
CA VAL A 299 -20.16 23.94 11.87
C VAL A 299 -18.64 24.09 11.99
N LYS A 300 -17.93 23.11 12.56
CA LYS A 300 -16.46 23.12 12.61
C LYS A 300 -15.79 22.84 11.26
N ARG A 301 -16.39 21.99 10.42
CA ARG A 301 -15.86 21.67 9.07
C ARG A 301 -16.18 22.76 8.04
N HIS A 302 -17.26 23.51 8.25
CA HIS A 302 -17.67 24.61 7.40
C HIS A 302 -17.76 25.86 8.27
N PRO A 303 -16.70 26.70 8.34
CA PRO A 303 -16.71 27.91 9.13
C PRO A 303 -17.68 28.92 8.51
N ILE A 304 -18.97 28.71 8.74
CA ILE A 304 -20.00 29.71 8.60
C ILE A 304 -19.67 30.73 9.70
N MET A 305 -19.31 31.96 9.33
CA MET A 305 -19.10 33.02 10.32
C MET A 305 -20.43 33.34 11.01
N VAL A 306 -20.72 32.63 12.09
CA VAL A 306 -21.74 33.03 13.05
C VAL A 306 -21.11 34.17 13.85
N LYS A 307 -21.70 35.36 13.74
CA LYS A 307 -21.09 36.63 14.20
C LYS A 307 -20.81 36.70 15.71
N SER A 308 -21.31 35.77 16.51
CA SER A 308 -20.92 35.61 17.92
C SER A 308 -21.26 34.21 18.44
N GLU A 309 -20.51 33.74 19.45
CA GLU A 309 -20.74 32.48 20.15
C GLU A 309 -22.14 32.44 20.82
N ASP A 310 -22.66 33.60 21.20
CA ASP A 310 -24.01 33.77 21.76
C ASP A 310 -25.13 33.52 20.73
N HIS A 311 -24.92 33.83 19.44
CA HIS A 311 -25.88 33.48 18.39
C HIS A 311 -25.97 31.97 18.15
N LEU A 312 -24.85 31.25 18.32
CA LEU A 312 -24.80 29.79 18.21
C LEU A 312 -25.56 29.15 19.37
N LYS A 313 -25.38 29.67 20.60
CA LYS A 313 -26.13 29.22 21.78
C LYS A 313 -27.63 29.48 21.63
N VAL A 314 -28.05 30.65 21.15
CA VAL A 314 -29.47 30.99 20.93
C VAL A 314 -30.13 30.12 19.86
N LEU A 315 -29.44 29.80 18.76
CA LEU A 315 -29.94 28.87 17.73
C LEU A 315 -30.11 27.44 18.28
N LEU A 316 -29.25 27.03 19.22
CA LEU A 316 -29.25 25.67 19.78
C LEU A 316 -30.22 25.50 20.96
N THR A 317 -30.60 26.57 21.66
CA THR A 317 -31.55 26.52 22.78
C THR A 317 -33.02 26.68 22.39
N THR A 318 -33.34 27.13 21.16
CA THR A 318 -34.72 27.40 20.73
C THR A 318 -35.23 26.48 19.62
N ALA A 319 -34.46 25.48 19.20
CA ALA A 319 -34.79 24.65 18.04
C ALA A 319 -35.96 23.69 18.33
N ASP A 320 -37.15 24.10 17.91
CA ASP A 320 -38.30 23.22 17.69
C ASP A 320 -37.93 22.17 16.60
N PRO A 321 -38.41 20.91 16.64
CA PRO A 321 -38.04 19.88 15.66
C PRO A 321 -38.28 20.28 14.20
N THR A 322 -39.19 21.22 13.97
CA THR A 322 -39.49 21.85 12.69
C THR A 322 -38.33 22.71 12.15
N GLU A 323 -37.52 23.34 13.01
CA GLU A 323 -36.32 24.10 12.62
C GLU A 323 -35.15 23.16 12.24
N ALA A 324 -35.08 21.94 12.80
CA ALA A 324 -34.06 20.95 12.43
C ALA A 324 -34.23 20.45 10.98
N GLN A 325 -35.49 20.27 10.52
CA GLN A 325 -35.77 19.95 9.11
C GLN A 325 -35.40 21.10 8.17
N GLN A 326 -35.56 22.36 8.61
CA GLN A 326 -35.14 23.53 7.84
C GLN A 326 -33.61 23.60 7.68
N ILE A 327 -32.85 23.15 8.69
CA ILE A 327 -31.39 23.06 8.62
C ILE A 327 -30.94 21.99 7.61
N VAL A 328 -31.62 20.84 7.54
CA VAL A 328 -31.33 19.79 6.53
C VAL A 328 -31.59 20.30 5.11
N HIS A 329 -32.69 21.05 4.90
CA HIS A 329 -32.96 21.70 3.61
C HIS A 329 -31.91 22.76 3.24
N LEU A 330 -31.42 23.52 4.22
CA LEU A 330 -30.32 24.45 4.04
C LEU A 330 -29.00 23.74 3.68
N GLU A 331 -28.71 22.59 4.28
CA GLU A 331 -27.52 21.80 3.96
C GLU A 331 -27.55 21.28 2.51
N ALA A 332 -28.70 20.78 2.05
CA ALA A 332 -28.89 20.36 0.67
C ALA A 332 -28.72 21.53 -0.32
N ALA A 333 -29.30 22.70 0.00
CA ALA A 333 -29.18 23.91 -0.82
C ALA A 333 -27.74 24.45 -0.88
N VAL A 334 -26.97 24.35 0.21
CA VAL A 334 -25.56 24.77 0.26
C VAL A 334 -24.67 23.83 -0.54
N ARG A 335 -24.90 22.51 -0.47
CA ARG A 335 -24.15 21.52 -1.26
C ARG A 335 -24.41 21.68 -2.76
N GLU A 336 -25.66 21.93 -3.16
CA GLU A 336 -26.01 22.17 -4.58
C GLU A 336 -25.27 23.40 -5.15
N GLU A 337 -25.10 24.44 -4.33
CA GLU A 337 -24.56 25.71 -4.79
C GLU A 337 -23.03 25.84 -4.64
N GLN A 338 -22.37 25.01 -3.83
CA GLN A 338 -20.90 24.88 -3.83
C GLN A 338 -20.32 24.52 -5.21
N HIS A 339 -21.15 23.96 -6.09
CA HIS A 339 -20.81 23.65 -7.48
C HIS A 339 -21.11 24.80 -8.47
N ARG A 340 -21.67 25.92 -8.01
CA ARG A 340 -22.01 27.10 -8.82
C ARG A 340 -21.23 28.34 -8.35
N SER A 341 -21.02 29.27 -9.27
CA SER A 341 -20.10 30.43 -9.20
C SER A 341 -20.07 31.18 -7.85
N PRO A 342 -18.92 31.75 -7.41
CA PRO A 342 -18.80 32.40 -6.10
C PRO A 342 -19.65 33.68 -6.02
N SER A 343 -20.79 33.58 -5.34
CA SER A 343 -21.63 34.72 -4.98
C SER A 343 -22.09 34.61 -3.53
N MET A 344 -22.27 35.76 -2.86
CA MET A 344 -22.75 35.83 -1.49
C MET A 344 -24.25 35.57 -1.47
N LEU A 345 -24.67 34.48 -0.85
CA LEU A 345 -26.08 34.09 -0.75
C LEU A 345 -26.61 34.36 0.65
N ARG A 346 -27.85 34.87 0.69
CA ARG A 346 -28.56 35.18 1.93
C ARG A 346 -29.86 34.40 1.96
N TYR A 347 -30.13 33.72 3.07
CA TYR A 347 -31.34 32.94 3.30
C TYR A 347 -32.11 33.50 4.52
N CYS A 348 -33.43 33.63 4.40
CA CYS A 348 -34.30 33.91 5.55
C CYS A 348 -34.85 32.58 6.06
N LEU A 349 -34.70 32.29 7.36
CA LEU A 349 -35.17 31.02 7.94
C LEU A 349 -36.68 30.80 7.80
N LYS A 350 -37.47 31.87 7.67
CA LYS A 350 -38.92 31.78 7.46
C LYS A 350 -39.32 31.40 6.03
N CYS A 351 -38.42 31.55 5.05
CA CYS A 351 -38.68 31.30 3.62
C CYS A 351 -37.41 30.75 2.94
N PRO A 352 -36.94 29.54 3.33
CA PRO A 352 -35.68 28.96 2.84
C PRO A 352 -35.66 28.75 1.31
N GLU A 353 -36.82 28.61 0.68
CA GLU A 353 -37.00 28.45 -0.75
C GLU A 353 -36.72 29.73 -1.58
N LYS A 354 -36.68 30.91 -0.94
CA LYS A 354 -36.41 32.18 -1.63
C LYS A 354 -34.94 32.56 -1.57
N ARG A 355 -34.30 32.58 -2.75
CA ARG A 355 -32.90 33.03 -2.92
C ARG A 355 -32.85 34.54 -3.07
N TRP A 356 -31.98 35.20 -2.30
CA TRP A 356 -31.81 36.65 -2.36
C TRP A 356 -30.40 37.03 -2.80
N HIS A 357 -30.31 37.81 -3.87
CA HIS A 357 -29.08 38.44 -4.32
C HIS A 357 -29.16 39.95 -4.04
N GLY A 358 -28.29 40.47 -3.19
CA GLY A 358 -28.28 41.90 -2.81
C GLY A 358 -28.02 42.12 -1.31
N PRO A 359 -27.77 43.37 -0.88
CA PRO A 359 -27.31 43.72 0.48
C PRO A 359 -28.30 43.30 1.58
N SER A 360 -27.79 43.08 2.80
CA SER A 360 -28.57 42.55 3.94
C SER A 360 -29.83 43.36 4.25
N SER A 361 -29.79 44.68 4.03
CA SER A 361 -30.91 45.59 4.25
C SER A 361 -32.13 45.31 3.37
N ALA A 362 -31.96 44.65 2.22
CA ALA A 362 -33.07 44.25 1.35
C ALA A 362 -33.82 43.03 1.89
N VAL A 363 -33.08 42.06 2.47
CA VAL A 363 -33.66 40.83 3.05
C VAL A 363 -34.36 41.13 4.37
N GLU A 364 -33.77 42.01 5.20
CA GLU A 364 -34.35 42.43 6.48
C GLU A 364 -35.66 43.22 6.31
N LYS A 365 -35.78 44.04 5.24
CA LYS A 365 -37.05 44.73 4.92
C LYS A 365 -38.16 43.78 4.50
N HIS A 366 -37.83 42.67 3.84
CA HIS A 366 -38.81 41.71 3.34
C HIS A 366 -39.25 40.70 4.41
N CYS A 367 -38.32 40.22 5.24
CA CYS A 367 -38.60 39.37 6.38
C CYS A 367 -38.68 40.23 7.67
N LYS A 368 -39.79 40.94 7.90
CA LYS A 368 -40.02 41.65 9.17
C LYS A 368 -39.84 40.65 10.34
N ASN A 369 -38.79 40.86 11.14
CA ASN A 369 -38.40 40.02 12.29
C ASN A 369 -37.90 38.60 11.95
N GLY A 370 -37.32 38.37 10.77
CA GLY A 370 -36.69 37.08 10.42
C GLY A 370 -35.19 37.04 10.71
N LYS A 371 -34.68 35.94 11.26
CA LYS A 371 -33.23 35.66 11.35
C LYS A 371 -32.70 35.39 9.94
N VAL A 372 -31.68 36.14 9.51
CA VAL A 372 -31.05 36.01 8.18
C VAL A 372 -29.70 35.31 8.33
N ILE A 373 -29.49 34.23 7.58
CA ILE A 373 -28.21 33.52 7.49
C ILE A 373 -27.50 34.00 6.22
N VAL A 374 -26.26 34.45 6.37
CA VAL A 374 -25.41 34.85 5.25
C VAL A 374 -24.35 33.79 5.05
N ILE A 375 -24.31 33.20 3.85
CA ILE A 375 -23.35 32.17 3.48
C ILE A 375 -22.37 32.79 2.49
N TYR A 376 -21.09 32.77 2.85
CA TYR A 376 -20.02 33.29 2.00
C TYR A 376 -19.20 32.11 1.46
N ASN A 377 -19.00 32.08 0.14
CA ASN A 377 -18.08 31.15 -0.50
C ASN A 377 -16.75 31.90 -0.72
N PRO A 378 -15.71 31.70 0.12
CA PRO A 378 -14.43 32.37 -0.09
C PRO A 378 -13.81 31.87 -1.40
N SER A 379 -13.50 32.81 -2.30
CA SER A 379 -12.80 32.51 -3.55
C SER A 379 -11.49 31.77 -3.24
N PRO A 380 -11.12 30.72 -4.00
CA PRO A 380 -9.89 29.98 -3.74
C PRO A 380 -8.69 30.93 -3.77
N THR A 381 -7.97 30.99 -2.65
CA THR A 381 -6.72 31.74 -2.54
C THR A 381 -5.77 31.26 -3.63
N LYS A 382 -5.45 32.15 -4.59
CA LYS A 382 -4.37 31.93 -5.55
C LYS A 382 -3.07 31.77 -4.77
N HIS A 383 -2.59 30.53 -4.62
CA HIS A 383 -1.21 30.29 -4.23
C HIS A 383 -0.31 30.88 -5.33
N ARG A 384 0.42 31.94 -5.00
CA ARG A 384 1.55 32.41 -5.82
C ARG A 384 2.68 31.41 -5.66
N HIS A 385 3.13 30.84 -6.77
CA HIS A 385 4.37 30.08 -6.87
C HIS A 385 5.59 30.98 -6.65
#